data_AF-A0A536Z6Q1-F1
#
_entry.id   AF-A0A536Z6Q1-F1
#
_cell.length_a   1.000
_cell.length_b   1.000
_cell.length_c   1.000
_cell.angle_alpha   90.00
_cell.angle_beta   90.00
_cell.angle_gamma   90.00
#
_symmetry.space_group_name_H-M   'P 1'
#
loop_
_entity.id
_entity.type
_entity.pdbx_description
1 polymer ?
#
loop_
_entity_poly.entity_id
_entity_poly.type
_entity_poly.pdbx_seq_one_letter_code
_entity_poly.pdbx_strand_id
1 'polypeptide(L)'
;MVAKKLSAAVEATRLLGKWTKLAQGHVMFGSGCSCGVGFGTLRLQDFEQQILDYLHTKHGAAALERAGYRQGEAGSVTALLRAIATQGAVGQPAGPLALLADLERSIDSFDELHRGS
;
A
#
# COMPACT_ATOMS: atom_id res chain seq x y z
N MET A 1 6.36 -5.09 -25.79
CA MET A 1 6.33 -5.09 -24.30
C MET A 1 5.88 -3.75 -23.67
N VAL A 2 5.43 -2.75 -24.44
CA VAL A 2 5.06 -1.41 -23.92
C VAL A 2 3.70 -1.39 -23.21
N ALA A 3 2.71 -2.15 -23.70
CA ALA A 3 1.35 -2.18 -23.13
C ALA A 3 1.29 -2.62 -21.65
N LYS A 4 2.15 -3.57 -21.25
CA LYS A 4 2.16 -4.13 -19.88
C LYS A 4 2.77 -3.16 -18.84
N LYS A 5 3.61 -2.22 -19.28
CA LYS A 5 4.16 -1.16 -18.42
C LYS A 5 3.14 -0.05 -18.20
N LEU A 6 2.42 0.34 -19.26
CA LEU A 6 1.35 1.33 -19.17
C LEU A 6 0.23 0.84 -18.23
N SER A 7 -0.14 -0.45 -18.30
CA SER A 7 -1.16 -0.99 -17.39
C SER A 7 -0.71 -0.95 -15.92
N ALA A 8 0.55 -1.26 -15.61
CA ALA A 8 1.06 -1.21 -14.24
C ALA A 8 1.13 0.21 -13.67
N ALA A 9 1.54 1.19 -14.49
CA ALA A 9 1.62 2.59 -14.05
C ALA A 9 0.22 3.20 -13.83
N VAL A 10 -0.74 2.89 -14.71
CA VAL A 10 -2.15 3.30 -14.56
C VAL A 10 -2.74 2.70 -13.30
N GLU A 11 -2.51 1.41 -13.07
CA GLU A 11 -3.03 0.69 -11.90
C GLU A 11 -2.42 1.22 -10.59
N ALA A 12 -1.11 1.47 -10.57
CA ALA A 12 -0.45 2.09 -9.43
C ALA A 12 -0.98 3.49 -9.13
N THR A 13 -1.29 4.28 -10.16
CA THR A 13 -1.89 5.61 -10.00
C THR A 13 -3.31 5.54 -9.45
N ARG A 14 -4.12 4.58 -9.92
CA ARG A 14 -5.46 4.31 -9.40
C ARG A 14 -5.42 3.94 -7.92
N LEU A 15 -4.55 3.01 -7.55
CA LEU A 15 -4.36 2.58 -6.16
C LEU A 15 -3.79 3.69 -5.28
N LEU A 16 -2.92 4.55 -5.81
CA LEU A 16 -2.42 5.71 -5.08
C LEU A 16 -3.56 6.66 -4.70
N GLY A 17 -4.50 6.90 -5.61
CA GLY A 17 -5.71 7.67 -5.32
C GLY A 17 -6.58 7.03 -4.23
N LYS A 18 -6.78 5.71 -4.30
CA LYS A 18 -7.54 4.94 -3.29
C LYS A 18 -6.88 5.03 -1.91
N TRP A 19 -5.58 4.73 -1.83
CA TRP A 19 -4.79 4.81 -0.61
C TRP A 19 -4.79 6.23 -0.02
N THR A 20 -4.62 7.26 -0.85
CA THR A 20 -4.62 8.66 -0.39
C THR A 20 -5.96 9.05 0.23
N LYS A 21 -7.09 8.64 -0.36
CA LYS A 21 -8.42 8.90 0.20
C LYS A 21 -8.62 8.21 1.55
N LEU A 22 -8.20 6.96 1.68
CA LEU A 22 -8.25 6.22 2.95
C LEU A 22 -7.37 6.86 4.02
N ALA A 23 -6.14 7.24 3.65
CA ALA A 23 -5.21 7.90 4.53
C ALA A 23 -5.73 9.25 5.04
N GLN A 24 -6.32 10.06 4.15
CA GLN A 24 -6.93 11.34 4.50
C GLN A 24 -8.18 11.17 5.37
N GLY A 25 -9.00 10.15 5.10
CA GLY A 25 -10.13 9.79 5.94
C GLY A 25 -9.69 9.47 7.38
N HIS A 26 -8.65 8.66 7.54
CA HIS A 26 -8.14 8.27 8.85
C HIS A 26 -7.48 9.43 9.63
N VAL A 27 -6.85 10.40 8.97
CA VAL A 27 -6.32 11.61 9.63
C VAL A 27 -7.46 12.51 10.14
N MET A 28 -8.57 12.59 9.40
CA MET A 28 -9.78 13.31 9.84
C MET A 28 -10.50 12.58 11.00
N PHE A 29 -10.51 11.24 11.02
CA PHE A 29 -11.00 10.47 12.17
C PHE A 29 -10.03 10.45 13.37
N GLY A 30 -8.73 10.63 13.12
CA GLY A 30 -7.68 10.64 14.13
C GLY A 30 -7.58 11.93 14.95
N SER A 31 -8.38 12.95 14.63
CA SER A 31 -8.38 14.24 15.33
C SER A 31 -9.64 14.50 16.17
N GLY A 32 -10.57 13.54 16.33
CA GLY A 32 -11.85 13.90 16.96
C GLY A 32 -12.82 12.84 17.48
N CYS A 33 -12.46 11.56 17.66
CA CYS A 33 -13.36 10.63 18.36
C CYS A 33 -12.85 10.30 19.76
N SER A 34 -13.43 10.97 20.76
CA SER A 34 -13.32 10.70 22.20
C SER A 34 -13.98 9.36 22.62
N CYS A 35 -14.20 8.43 21.69
CA CYS A 35 -14.86 7.16 21.96
C CYS A 35 -13.82 6.10 22.36
N GLY A 36 -13.56 6.03 23.67
CA GLY A 36 -13.44 4.74 24.36
C GLY A 36 -12.16 3.93 24.18
N VAL A 37 -11.31 3.99 25.21
CA VAL A 37 -10.66 2.85 25.89
C VAL A 37 -10.76 1.48 25.19
N GLY A 38 -9.60 0.97 24.77
CA GLY A 38 -9.28 -0.46 24.84
C GLY A 38 -9.83 -1.35 23.73
N PHE A 39 -9.13 -1.43 22.60
CA PHE A 39 -8.72 -2.64 21.87
C PHE A 39 -7.92 -2.14 20.66
N GLY A 40 -6.71 -2.66 20.44
CA GLY A 40 -5.66 -2.14 19.55
C GLY A 40 -6.11 -1.26 18.38
N THR A 41 -5.98 0.07 18.52
CA THR A 41 -6.00 1.01 17.40
C THR A 41 -4.79 0.74 16.52
N LEU A 42 -4.90 -0.21 15.60
CA LEU A 42 -3.97 -0.35 14.48
C LEU A 42 -3.97 0.98 13.73
N ARG A 43 -2.92 1.77 13.92
CA ARG A 43 -2.77 3.05 13.23
C ARG A 43 -2.61 2.71 11.75
N LEU A 44 -3.10 3.58 10.87
CA LEU A 44 -2.84 3.47 9.42
C LEU A 44 -1.35 3.20 9.11
N GLN A 45 -0.44 3.78 9.91
CA GLN A 45 1.00 3.58 9.78
C GLN A 45 1.44 2.14 10.12
N ASP A 46 0.88 1.53 11.17
CA ASP A 46 1.17 0.13 11.52
C ASP A 46 0.64 -0.82 10.44
N PHE A 47 -0.56 -0.51 9.92
CA PHE A 47 -1.13 -1.26 8.82
C PHE A 47 -0.31 -1.11 7.52
N GLU A 48 0.18 0.10 7.25
CA GLU A 48 1.09 0.36 6.12
C GLU A 48 2.33 -0.53 6.20
N GLN A 49 2.97 -0.64 7.37
CA GLN A 49 4.11 -1.55 7.56
C GLN A 49 3.73 -3.01 7.34
N GLN A 50 2.59 -3.47 7.88
CA GLN A 50 2.13 -4.85 7.69
C GLN A 50 1.88 -5.21 6.23
N ILE A 51 1.30 -4.29 5.45
CA ILE A 51 1.13 -4.50 4.01
C ILE A 51 2.50 -4.64 3.33
N LEU A 52 3.44 -3.75 3.66
CA LEU A 52 4.77 -3.78 3.06
C LEU A 52 5.53 -5.06 3.43
N ASP A 53 5.45 -5.52 4.68
CA ASP A 53 6.02 -6.79 5.12
C ASP A 53 5.39 -8.00 4.43
N TYR A 54 4.07 -7.99 4.24
CA TYR A 54 3.35 -9.02 3.49
C TYR A 54 3.83 -9.06 2.03
N LEU A 55 3.88 -7.90 1.37
CA LEU A 55 4.34 -7.79 -0.02
C LEU A 55 5.82 -8.15 -0.17
N HIS A 56 6.65 -7.77 0.81
CA HIS A 56 8.06 -8.15 0.89
C HIS A 56 8.22 -9.67 0.94
N THR A 57 7.47 -10.34 1.81
CA THR A 57 7.51 -11.80 1.96
C THR A 57 7.02 -12.52 0.70
N LYS A 58 6.03 -11.97 0.01
CA LYS A 58 5.39 -12.61 -1.15
C LYS A 58 6.10 -12.37 -2.48
N HIS A 59 6.56 -11.14 -2.73
CA HIS A 59 7.15 -10.69 -4.00
C HIS A 59 8.67 -10.51 -3.94
N GLY A 60 9.26 -10.52 -2.74
CA GLY A 60 10.69 -10.39 -2.49
C GLY A 60 11.18 -8.95 -2.30
N ALA A 61 12.31 -8.82 -1.62
CA ALA A 61 12.94 -7.54 -1.23
C ALA A 61 13.20 -6.59 -2.41
N ALA A 62 13.73 -7.12 -3.52
CA ALA A 62 14.16 -6.33 -4.66
C ALA A 62 13.06 -5.47 -5.29
N ALA A 63 11.79 -5.86 -5.14
CA ALA A 63 10.66 -5.10 -5.65
C ALA A 63 10.36 -3.86 -4.77
N LEU A 64 10.48 -4.01 -3.46
CA LEU A 64 10.14 -2.96 -2.49
C LEU A 64 11.35 -2.07 -2.16
N GLU A 65 12.57 -2.60 -2.14
CA GLU A 65 13.78 -1.80 -1.88
C GLU A 65 13.99 -0.70 -2.93
N ARG A 66 13.60 -0.92 -4.19
CA ARG A 66 13.61 0.12 -5.23
C ARG A 66 12.65 1.28 -4.96
N ALA A 67 11.62 1.03 -4.17
CA ALA A 67 10.72 2.07 -3.69
C ALA A 67 11.23 2.77 -2.42
N GLY A 68 12.42 2.39 -1.92
CA GLY A 68 12.97 2.88 -0.67
C GLY A 68 12.42 2.17 0.57
N TYR A 69 11.80 0.99 0.41
CA TYR A 69 11.40 0.18 1.56
C TYR A 69 12.62 -0.40 2.26
N ARG A 70 12.63 -0.29 3.59
CA ARG A 70 13.53 -0.99 4.50
C ARG A 70 12.69 -1.72 5.53
N GLN A 71 12.81 -3.04 5.51
CA GLN A 71 12.08 -3.92 6.40
C GLN A 71 12.27 -3.52 7.87
N GLY A 72 11.14 -3.28 8.57
CA GLY A 72 11.14 -2.92 9.99
C GLY A 72 11.70 -1.54 10.35
N GLU A 73 12.06 -0.70 9.37
CA GLU A 73 12.64 0.63 9.63
C GLU A 73 11.80 1.73 8.97
N ALA A 74 11.65 1.70 7.64
CA ALA A 74 11.01 2.77 6.90
C ALA A 74 10.36 2.25 5.62
N GLY A 75 9.12 2.65 5.38
CA GLY A 75 8.37 2.19 4.24
C GLY A 75 7.09 2.98 4.06
N SER A 76 6.74 3.29 2.81
CA SER A 76 5.41 3.84 2.52
C SER A 76 4.82 3.21 1.28
N VAL A 77 3.56 2.80 1.39
CA VAL A 77 2.72 2.36 0.26
C VAL A 77 2.62 3.48 -0.77
N THR A 78 2.59 4.74 -0.33
CA THR A 78 2.63 5.91 -1.20
C THR A 78 3.91 5.98 -2.03
N ALA A 79 5.07 5.76 -1.39
CA ALA A 79 6.37 5.76 -2.07
C ALA A 79 6.47 4.60 -3.07
N LEU A 80 5.98 3.41 -2.68
CA LEU A 80 5.91 2.22 -3.54
C LEU A 80 5.06 2.45 -4.78
N LEU A 81 3.84 2.94 -4.61
CA LEU A 81 2.93 3.21 -5.73
C LEU A 81 3.48 4.29 -6.66
N ARG A 82 4.09 5.35 -6.12
CA ARG A 82 4.77 6.37 -6.93
C ARG A 82 5.94 5.79 -7.71
N ALA A 83 6.79 4.98 -7.09
CA ALA A 83 7.93 4.36 -7.75
C ALA A 83 7.48 3.46 -8.91
N ILE A 84 6.40 2.68 -8.73
CA ILE A 84 5.83 1.84 -9.79
C ILE A 84 5.23 2.70 -10.91
N ALA A 85 4.54 3.79 -10.57
CA ALA A 85 3.94 4.70 -11.54
C ALA A 85 4.97 5.44 -12.40
N THR A 86 6.11 5.86 -11.82
CA THR A 86 7.13 6.66 -12.53
C THR A 86 8.15 5.81 -13.26
N GLN A 87 8.66 4.75 -12.63
CA GLN A 87 9.77 3.97 -13.17
C GLN A 87 9.26 2.81 -14.04
N GLY A 88 7.99 2.42 -13.87
CA GLY A 88 7.48 1.18 -14.41
C GLY A 88 8.19 -0.03 -13.80
N ALA A 89 7.59 -1.19 -13.97
CA ALA A 89 8.05 -2.40 -13.29
C ALA A 89 9.20 -3.12 -13.99
N VAL A 90 10.32 -2.42 -14.13
CA VAL A 90 11.48 -2.96 -14.82
C VAL A 90 12.20 -3.93 -13.88
N GLY A 91 12.25 -5.21 -14.27
CA GLY A 91 13.04 -6.23 -13.57
C GLY A 91 12.40 -6.81 -12.31
N GLN A 92 11.07 -6.94 -12.25
CA GLN A 92 10.37 -7.55 -11.11
C GLN A 92 10.13 -9.06 -11.38
N PRO A 93 10.56 -9.98 -10.48
CA PRO A 93 10.50 -11.43 -10.72
C PRO A 93 9.06 -11.95 -10.75
N ALA A 94 8.20 -11.44 -9.86
CA ALA A 94 6.76 -11.46 -10.02
C ALA A 94 6.35 -10.14 -10.69
N GLY A 95 5.63 -10.21 -11.81
CA GLY A 95 5.26 -8.99 -12.55
C GLY A 95 4.52 -7.98 -11.66
N PRO A 96 4.66 -6.66 -11.92
CA PRO A 96 4.10 -5.60 -11.07
C PRO A 96 2.61 -5.70 -10.81
N LEU A 97 1.87 -6.25 -11.77
CA LEU A 97 0.43 -6.37 -11.68
C LEU A 97 0.02 -7.34 -10.57
N ALA A 98 0.83 -8.37 -10.29
CA ALA A 98 0.57 -9.28 -9.19
C ALA A 98 0.79 -8.57 -7.84
N LEU A 99 1.85 -7.78 -7.72
CA LEU A 99 2.10 -6.94 -6.54
C LEU A 99 0.98 -5.93 -6.31
N LEU A 100 0.55 -5.23 -7.37
CA LEU A 100 -0.54 -4.26 -7.29
C LEU A 100 -1.88 -4.91 -6.94
N ALA A 101 -2.18 -6.09 -7.48
CA ALA A 101 -3.40 -6.82 -7.14
C ALA A 101 -3.41 -7.28 -5.68
N ASP A 102 -2.28 -7.74 -5.15
CA ASP A 102 -2.15 -8.11 -3.74
C ASP A 102 -2.25 -6.90 -2.82
N LEU A 103 -1.64 -5.77 -3.20
CA LEU A 103 -1.76 -4.52 -2.49
C LEU A 103 -3.21 -4.02 -2.47
N GLU A 104 -3.92 -4.09 -3.60
CA GLU A 104 -5.34 -3.73 -3.66
C GLU A 104 -6.17 -4.58 -2.69
N ARG A 105 -5.96 -5.91 -2.69
CA ARG A 105 -6.67 -6.81 -1.77
C ARG A 105 -6.42 -6.43 -0.32
N SER A 106 -5.18 -6.12 0.07
CA SER A 106 -4.89 -5.68 1.44
C SER A 106 -5.58 -4.36 1.79
N ILE A 107 -5.61 -3.40 0.86
CA ILE A 107 -6.31 -2.12 1.04
C ILE A 107 -7.82 -2.34 1.19
N ASP A 108 -8.42 -3.22 0.39
CA ASP A 108 -9.85 -3.54 0.49
C ASP A 108 -10.19 -4.23 1.80
N SER A 109 -9.40 -5.22 2.22
CA SER A 109 -9.61 -5.86 3.51
C SER A 109 -9.53 -4.86 4.67
N PHE A 110 -8.68 -3.84 4.57
CA PHE A 110 -8.64 -2.76 5.55
C PHE A 110 -9.90 -1.89 5.52
N ASP A 111 -10.35 -1.44 4.35
CA ASP A 111 -11.58 -0.63 4.22
C ASP A 111 -12.81 -1.40 4.75
N GLU A 112 -12.90 -2.71 4.47
CA GLU A 112 -13.97 -3.59 4.98
C GLU A 112 -13.96 -3.68 6.51
N LEU A 113 -12.79 -3.88 7.13
CA LEU A 113 -12.65 -3.93 8.58
C LEU A 113 -13.09 -2.62 9.26
N HIS A 114 -12.98 -1.48 8.57
CA HIS A 114 -13.34 -0.16 9.12
C HIS A 114 -14.77 0.29 8.76
N ARG A 115 -15.37 -0.21 7.68
CA ARG A 115 -16.79 0.05 7.35
C ARG A 115 -17.78 -0.80 8.15
N GLY A 116 -17.34 -1.92 8.71
CA GLY A 116 -18.18 -2.85 9.47
C GLY A 116 -18.42 -2.48 10.94
N SER A 117 -18.10 -1.25 11.37
CA SER A 117 -18.31 -0.75 12.75
C SER A 117 -19.50 0.18 12.87
#